data_AF-A0A293LX97-F1
#
_entry.id   AF-A0A293LX97-F1
#
_cell.length_a   1.000
_cell.length_b   1.000
_cell.length_c   1.000
_cell.angle_alpha   90.00
_cell.angle_beta   90.00
_cell.angle_gamma   90.00
#
_symmetry.space_group_name_H-M   'P 1'
#
loop_
_entity.id
_entity.type
_entity.pdbx_description
1 polymer ?
#
loop_
_entity_poly.entity_id
_entity_poly.type
_entity_poly.pdbx_seq_one_letter_code
_entity_poly.pdbx_strand_id
1 'polypeptide(L)'
;MSQFSLLQDELDAKLRILVEEPVKDTEPPFIQKMKHMYNSCINTSVIDSMGEEPLKNVLKEIGGWPVVEGDSWDATGFNWLDALSRYRKFGYSHDILLDLSVIPDFRNNTRYIIDLDQTSLGLPDRTYLIKGLNDSAVAAYFKLMTEAAVMLGADKSKVTDELKEALQFEITLANYSLPREERRNISKLYNKMPLHDLKKLAPKINWDRYFAELLVDPIAPDEPINVVVPQFVRDFESLLERTDKRVLANYMVWRVVLQSYATLSKQWREKLQEFNNVLTGKTRETARWEQCMGSLTGSLGMALSSMYVRNFFQEDSKGAAMDMVKYILREFLDILNGIDWMDPKTKQRAKDKAQAIQPYIGYPEELLKDENVAKHYENVTLKPNEYFDNIMPSITKT
;
A
#
# COMPACT_ATOMS: atom_id res chain seq x y z
N MET A 1 -20.81 -5.44 14.72
CA MET A 1 -19.64 -4.63 15.12
C MET A 1 -18.79 -5.47 16.05
N SER A 2 -17.47 -5.52 15.86
CA SER A 2 -16.55 -6.34 16.68
C SER A 2 -16.01 -5.55 17.87
N GLN A 3 -15.46 -6.22 18.88
CA GLN A 3 -14.77 -5.53 19.98
C GLN A 3 -13.56 -4.71 19.47
N PHE A 4 -12.85 -5.21 18.46
CA PHE A 4 -11.74 -4.49 17.83
C PHE A 4 -12.19 -3.18 17.16
N SER A 5 -13.33 -3.20 16.45
CA SER A 5 -13.87 -1.97 15.85
C SER A 5 -14.28 -0.94 16.91
N LEU A 6 -14.87 -1.38 18.03
CA LEU A 6 -15.24 -0.46 19.11
C LEU A 6 -14.02 0.21 19.75
N LEU A 7 -12.93 -0.55 19.96
CA LEU A 7 -11.68 -0.02 20.49
C LEU A 7 -11.00 0.94 19.51
N GLN A 8 -11.05 0.64 18.22
CA GLN A 8 -10.54 1.54 17.18
C GLN A 8 -11.33 2.85 17.15
N ASP A 9 -12.66 2.78 17.18
CA ASP A 9 -13.53 3.96 17.20
C ASP A 9 -13.26 4.83 18.44
N GLU A 10 -13.06 4.21 19.61
CA GLU A 10 -12.70 4.93 20.85
C GLU A 10 -11.31 5.60 20.74
N LEU A 11 -10.32 4.90 20.19
CA LEU A 11 -8.98 5.43 19.94
C LEU A 11 -9.02 6.63 19.01
N ASP A 12 -9.71 6.50 17.87
CA ASP A 12 -9.81 7.55 16.87
C ASP A 12 -10.57 8.77 17.43
N ALA A 13 -11.60 8.56 18.25
CA ALA A 13 -12.29 9.64 18.94
C ALA A 13 -11.38 10.40 19.91
N LYS A 14 -10.52 9.70 20.67
CA LYS A 14 -9.55 10.34 21.58
C LYS A 14 -8.50 11.14 20.80
N LEU A 15 -7.95 10.57 19.74
CA LEU A 15 -6.95 11.23 18.90
C LEU A 15 -7.53 12.44 18.18
N ARG A 16 -8.76 12.32 17.67
CA ARG A 16 -9.47 13.42 17.01
C ARG A 16 -9.50 14.68 17.85
N ILE A 17 -9.78 14.57 19.15
CA ILE A 17 -9.83 15.73 20.07
C ILE A 17 -8.52 16.51 20.00
N LEU A 18 -7.38 15.82 19.99
CA LEU A 18 -6.06 16.44 19.99
C LEU A 18 -5.68 17.01 18.60
N VAL A 19 -6.08 16.31 17.54
CA VAL A 19 -5.77 16.71 16.16
C VAL A 19 -6.63 17.91 15.73
N GLU A 20 -7.85 18.04 16.23
CA GLU A 20 -8.76 19.16 15.95
C GLU A 20 -8.42 20.44 16.74
N GLU A 21 -7.51 20.38 17.71
CA GLU A 21 -7.02 21.59 18.36
C GLU A 21 -6.31 22.51 17.35
N PRO A 22 -6.44 23.85 17.49
CA PRO A 22 -5.69 24.79 16.68
C PRO A 22 -4.19 24.47 16.67
N VAL A 23 -3.55 24.68 15.53
CA VAL A 23 -2.09 24.56 15.41
C VAL A 23 -1.46 25.66 16.26
N LYS A 24 -0.51 25.29 17.12
CA LYS A 24 0.22 26.23 17.99
C LYS A 24 1.67 26.32 17.53
N ASP A 25 2.23 27.53 17.49
CA ASP A 25 3.63 27.75 17.09
C ASP A 25 4.64 27.06 18.03
N THR A 26 4.22 26.75 19.26
CA THR A 26 5.02 26.04 20.27
C THR A 26 5.01 24.52 20.08
N GLU A 27 4.19 23.97 19.20
CA GLU A 27 4.14 22.53 18.94
C GLU A 27 5.34 22.07 18.10
N PRO A 28 5.84 20.85 18.31
CA PRO A 28 6.88 20.29 17.45
C PRO A 28 6.45 20.27 15.97
N PRO A 29 7.39 20.47 15.01
CA PRO A 29 7.05 20.55 13.59
C PRO A 29 6.25 19.36 13.04
N PHE A 30 6.49 18.15 13.55
CA PHE A 30 5.75 16.95 13.11
C PHE A 30 4.28 16.96 13.56
N ILE A 31 3.95 17.58 14.70
CA ILE A 31 2.57 17.77 15.16
C ILE A 31 1.86 18.81 14.30
N GLN A 32 2.53 19.92 13.99
CA GLN A 32 1.99 20.95 13.10
C GLN A 32 1.67 20.36 11.71
N LYS A 33 2.61 19.59 11.14
CA LYS A 33 2.43 18.85 9.88
C LYS A 33 1.20 17.95 9.91
N MET A 34 1.05 17.14 10.96
CA MET A 34 -0.09 16.25 11.15
C MET A 34 -1.43 16.99 11.24
N LYS A 35 -1.50 18.09 12.00
CA LYS A 35 -2.71 18.91 12.08
C LYS A 35 -3.04 19.58 10.74
N HIS A 36 -2.04 20.07 10.01
CA HIS A 36 -2.25 20.62 8.65
C HIS A 36 -2.78 19.56 7.68
N MET A 37 -2.26 18.34 7.71
CA MET A 37 -2.77 17.22 6.92
C MET A 37 -4.26 16.96 7.23
N TYR A 38 -4.60 16.86 8.51
CA TYR A 38 -5.99 16.66 8.94
C TYR A 38 -6.92 17.79 8.47
N ASN A 39 -6.50 19.04 8.68
CA ASN A 39 -7.29 20.22 8.31
C ASN A 39 -7.51 20.28 6.78
N SER A 40 -6.48 19.94 5.99
CA SER A 40 -6.62 19.86 4.53
C SER A 40 -7.64 18.78 4.12
N CYS A 41 -7.68 17.65 4.83
CA CYS A 41 -8.62 16.57 4.59
C CYS A 41 -10.06 16.92 4.96
N ILE A 42 -10.26 17.57 6.11
CA ILE A 42 -11.60 17.95 6.61
C ILE A 42 -12.26 19.02 5.74
N ASN A 43 -11.46 19.89 5.10
CA ASN A 43 -11.97 21.00 4.30
C ASN A 43 -12.52 20.54 2.94
N THR A 44 -13.68 19.88 2.94
CA THR A 44 -14.33 19.39 1.72
C THR A 44 -14.74 20.50 0.77
N SER A 45 -15.01 21.72 1.26
CA SER A 45 -15.33 22.86 0.40
C SER A 45 -14.20 23.15 -0.59
N VAL A 46 -12.94 23.10 -0.15
CA VAL A 46 -11.78 23.29 -1.03
C VAL A 46 -11.63 22.11 -1.99
N ILE A 47 -11.71 20.87 -1.49
CA ILE A 47 -11.59 19.65 -2.30
C ILE A 47 -12.67 19.61 -3.39
N ASP A 48 -13.92 19.92 -3.03
CA ASP A 48 -15.05 19.92 -3.95
C ASP A 48 -14.92 21.05 -4.98
N SER A 49 -14.37 22.21 -4.59
CA SER A 49 -14.11 23.32 -5.53
C SER A 49 -13.00 23.02 -6.54
N MET A 50 -12.02 22.17 -6.17
CA MET A 50 -10.95 21.72 -7.05
C MET A 50 -11.40 20.63 -8.02
N GLY A 51 -12.50 19.91 -7.73
CA GLY A 51 -13.02 18.89 -8.62
C GLY A 51 -12.01 17.76 -8.85
N GLU A 52 -11.77 17.48 -10.13
CA GLU A 52 -10.77 16.55 -10.64
C GLU A 52 -9.51 17.22 -11.21
N GLU A 53 -9.39 18.54 -11.11
CA GLU A 53 -8.26 19.29 -11.69
C GLU A 53 -6.89 18.83 -11.17
N PRO A 54 -6.69 18.53 -9.87
CA PRO A 54 -5.43 17.97 -9.39
C PRO A 54 -5.03 16.66 -10.10
N LEU A 55 -6.01 15.76 -10.32
CA LEU A 55 -5.77 14.52 -11.04
C LEU A 55 -5.46 14.79 -12.51
N LYS A 56 -6.19 15.69 -13.20
CA LYS A 56 -5.89 16.05 -14.60
C LYS A 56 -4.46 16.58 -14.77
N ASN A 57 -3.99 17.39 -13.83
CA ASN A 57 -2.62 17.90 -13.83
C ASN A 57 -1.60 16.77 -13.70
N VAL A 58 -1.81 15.83 -12.76
CA VAL A 58 -0.97 14.64 -12.63
C VAL A 58 -0.99 13.80 -13.92
N LEU A 59 -2.17 13.52 -14.46
CA LEU A 59 -2.32 12.69 -15.67
C LEU A 59 -1.51 13.26 -16.83
N LYS A 60 -1.52 14.58 -17.00
CA LYS A 60 -0.72 15.27 -18.01
C LYS A 60 0.78 15.07 -17.81
N GLU A 61 1.27 15.18 -16.58
CA GLU A 61 2.70 15.03 -16.25
C GLU A 61 3.21 13.59 -16.37
N ILE A 62 2.34 12.60 -16.15
CA ILE A 62 2.74 11.19 -16.19
C ILE A 62 2.65 10.56 -17.59
N GLY A 63 2.09 11.27 -18.57
CA GLY A 63 2.01 10.86 -19.98
C GLY A 63 0.61 10.54 -20.51
N GLY A 64 -0.44 11.05 -19.85
CA GLY A 64 -1.82 10.93 -20.29
C GLY A 64 -2.49 9.60 -19.96
N TRP A 65 -3.82 9.55 -20.06
CA TRP A 65 -4.59 8.29 -20.04
C TRP A 65 -5.04 7.96 -21.46
N PRO A 66 -4.53 6.91 -22.12
CA PRO A 66 -4.83 6.65 -23.53
C PRO A 66 -6.32 6.67 -23.89
N VAL A 67 -7.20 6.07 -23.08
CA VAL A 67 -8.65 6.08 -23.34
C VAL A 67 -9.27 7.48 -23.31
N VAL A 68 -8.69 8.41 -22.54
CA VAL A 68 -9.15 9.81 -22.44
C VAL A 68 -8.62 10.63 -23.60
N GLU A 69 -7.34 10.45 -23.96
CA GLU A 69 -6.69 11.19 -25.05
C GLU A 69 -7.02 10.65 -26.45
N GLY A 70 -7.58 9.44 -26.51
CA GLY A 70 -7.97 8.79 -27.76
C GLY A 70 -6.79 8.61 -28.70
N ASP A 71 -6.98 8.99 -29.97
CA ASP A 71 -6.00 8.84 -31.05
C ASP A 71 -4.82 9.82 -30.92
N SER A 72 -4.90 10.80 -30.01
CA SER A 72 -3.81 11.77 -29.77
C SER A 72 -2.72 11.27 -28.82
N TRP A 73 -2.96 10.14 -28.13
CA TRP A 73 -1.99 9.55 -27.20
C TRP A 73 -0.79 8.91 -27.93
N ASP A 74 0.43 9.26 -27.52
CA ASP A 74 1.66 8.76 -28.13
C ASP A 74 2.07 7.36 -27.63
N ALA A 75 1.65 6.32 -28.36
CA ALA A 75 2.06 4.95 -28.09
C ALA A 75 3.56 4.68 -28.36
N THR A 76 4.21 5.48 -29.22
CA THR A 76 5.60 5.24 -29.61
C THR A 76 6.56 5.57 -28.48
N GLY A 77 6.34 6.71 -27.80
CA GLY A 77 7.08 7.15 -26.63
C GLY A 77 6.80 6.36 -25.34
N PHE A 78 5.76 5.52 -25.31
CA PHE A 78 5.42 4.77 -24.11
C PHE A 78 6.41 3.65 -23.79
N ASN A 79 6.92 3.69 -22.56
CA ASN A 79 7.69 2.65 -21.89
C ASN A 79 7.19 2.52 -20.45
N TRP A 80 6.86 1.29 -20.03
CA TRP A 80 6.23 1.05 -18.73
C TRP A 80 7.17 1.30 -17.54
N LEU A 81 8.49 1.10 -17.69
CA LEU A 81 9.48 1.41 -16.64
C LEU A 81 9.55 2.92 -16.39
N ASP A 82 9.56 3.71 -17.47
CA ASP A 82 9.51 5.17 -17.39
C ASP A 82 8.21 5.67 -16.76
N ALA A 83 7.08 5.06 -17.13
CA ALA A 83 5.79 5.36 -16.53
C ALA A 83 5.80 5.06 -15.03
N LEU A 84 6.29 3.88 -14.63
CA LEU A 84 6.36 3.48 -13.22
C LEU A 84 7.22 4.44 -12.39
N SER A 85 8.39 4.83 -12.91
CA SER A 85 9.27 5.83 -12.28
C SER A 85 8.57 7.18 -12.10
N ARG A 86 7.86 7.67 -13.14
CA ARG A 86 7.07 8.90 -13.04
C ARG A 86 5.98 8.79 -11.99
N TYR A 87 5.22 7.69 -11.96
CA TYR A 87 4.11 7.52 -11.03
C TYR A 87 4.60 7.54 -9.58
N ARG A 88 5.72 6.85 -9.31
CA ARG A 88 6.36 6.86 -7.99
C ARG A 88 6.84 8.25 -7.59
N LYS A 89 7.40 9.05 -8.51
CA LYS A 89 7.79 10.44 -8.22
C LYS A 89 6.59 11.31 -7.81
N PHE A 90 5.40 10.99 -8.27
CA PHE A 90 4.15 11.63 -7.88
C PHE A 90 3.51 11.03 -6.62
N GLY A 91 4.07 9.98 -6.02
CA GLY A 91 3.53 9.39 -4.80
C GLY A 91 2.64 8.17 -4.97
N TYR A 92 2.46 7.69 -6.20
CA TYR A 92 1.68 6.50 -6.48
C TYR A 92 2.48 5.23 -6.20
N SER A 93 1.78 4.15 -5.85
CA SER A 93 2.41 2.85 -5.60
C SER A 93 3.14 2.35 -6.86
N HIS A 94 4.33 1.78 -6.67
CA HIS A 94 5.05 1.08 -7.73
C HIS A 94 4.60 -0.38 -7.90
N ASP A 95 3.73 -0.89 -7.03
CA ASP A 95 3.26 -2.28 -7.00
C ASP A 95 2.09 -2.51 -7.97
N ILE A 96 2.20 -1.97 -9.20
CA ILE A 96 1.18 -2.01 -10.25
C ILE A 96 1.31 -3.25 -11.15
N LEU A 97 2.56 -3.65 -11.43
CA LEU A 97 2.90 -4.77 -12.32
C LEU A 97 3.71 -5.86 -11.61
N LEU A 98 4.58 -5.46 -10.67
CA LEU A 98 5.40 -6.29 -9.81
C LEU A 98 5.50 -5.60 -8.46
N ASP A 99 5.46 -6.39 -7.38
CA ASP A 99 5.69 -5.88 -6.03
C ASP A 99 7.20 -5.93 -5.74
N LEU A 100 7.73 -4.83 -5.22
CA LEU A 100 9.15 -4.71 -4.86
C LEU A 100 9.28 -4.15 -3.45
N SER A 101 9.98 -4.89 -2.60
CA SER A 101 10.29 -4.44 -1.24
C SER A 101 11.71 -4.84 -0.81
N VAL A 102 12.19 -4.19 0.25
CA VAL A 102 13.44 -4.54 0.93
C VAL A 102 13.07 -4.98 2.33
N ILE A 103 13.22 -6.27 2.62
CA ILE A 103 12.74 -6.89 3.86
C ILE A 103 13.87 -7.63 4.58
N PRO A 104 13.75 -7.92 5.89
CA PRO A 104 14.69 -8.81 6.57
C PRO A 104 14.74 -10.20 5.90
N ASP A 105 15.93 -10.74 5.64
CA ASP A 105 16.09 -12.08 5.06
C ASP A 105 15.60 -13.12 6.07
N PHE A 106 14.50 -13.81 5.77
CA PHE A 106 13.89 -14.78 6.71
C PHE A 106 14.81 -15.95 7.09
N ARG A 107 15.85 -16.25 6.31
CA ARG A 107 16.89 -17.23 6.67
C ARG A 107 18.13 -16.62 7.31
N ASN A 108 18.29 -15.30 7.26
CA ASN A 108 19.33 -14.56 7.96
C ASN A 108 18.84 -13.14 8.34
N ASN A 109 18.14 -13.02 9.46
CA ASN A 109 17.50 -11.78 9.90
C ASN A 109 18.48 -10.67 10.34
N THR A 110 19.79 -10.88 10.21
CA THR A 110 20.82 -9.84 10.44
C THR A 110 21.06 -8.95 9.22
N ARG A 111 20.46 -9.28 8.06
CA ARG A 111 20.55 -8.51 6.83
C ARG A 111 19.19 -8.34 6.17
N TYR A 112 19.11 -7.36 5.29
CA TYR A 112 17.99 -7.18 4.38
C TYR A 112 18.24 -7.92 3.06
N ILE A 113 17.16 -8.20 2.33
CA ILE A 113 17.15 -8.78 0.99
C ILE A 113 16.11 -8.06 0.15
N ILE A 114 16.37 -7.96 -1.16
CA ILE A 114 15.37 -7.51 -2.12
C ILE A 114 14.35 -8.64 -2.30
N ASP A 115 13.08 -8.34 -2.12
CA ASP A 115 11.96 -9.25 -2.30
C ASP A 115 11.15 -8.79 -3.53
N LEU A 116 11.03 -9.67 -4.52
CA LEU A 116 10.31 -9.44 -5.76
C LEU A 116 9.14 -10.43 -5.86
N ASP A 117 7.92 -9.91 -5.90
CA ASP A 117 6.71 -10.72 -5.81
C ASP A 117 5.66 -10.34 -6.87
N GLN A 118 4.58 -11.12 -6.90
CA GLN A 118 3.39 -10.83 -7.68
C GLN A 118 2.77 -9.49 -7.27
N THR A 119 2.20 -8.79 -8.24
CA THR A 119 1.63 -7.45 -8.05
C THR A 119 0.43 -7.41 -7.11
N SER A 120 0.19 -6.22 -6.56
CA SER A 120 -1.13 -5.87 -6.02
C SER A 120 -2.16 -5.75 -7.16
N LEU A 121 -3.43 -6.00 -6.86
CA LEU A 121 -4.55 -5.91 -7.78
C LEU A 121 -5.50 -4.79 -7.31
N GLY A 122 -6.30 -4.23 -8.21
CA GLY A 122 -7.26 -3.18 -7.85
C GLY A 122 -8.51 -3.69 -7.12
N LEU A 123 -8.77 -4.99 -7.15
CA LEU A 123 -9.72 -5.65 -6.24
C LEU A 123 -8.99 -6.26 -5.02
N PRO A 124 -9.65 -6.34 -3.85
CA PRO A 124 -9.01 -6.77 -2.60
C PRO A 124 -8.40 -8.18 -2.60
N ASP A 125 -8.87 -9.05 -3.49
CA ASP A 125 -8.39 -10.42 -3.60
C ASP A 125 -8.54 -10.93 -5.04
N ARG A 126 -7.59 -11.77 -5.50
CA ARG A 126 -7.63 -12.37 -6.84
C ARG A 126 -8.91 -13.17 -7.10
N THR A 127 -9.51 -13.74 -6.04
CA THR A 127 -10.72 -14.57 -6.12
C THR A 127 -11.94 -13.82 -6.66
N TYR A 128 -11.94 -12.49 -6.65
CA TYR A 128 -12.94 -11.71 -7.37
C TYR A 128 -12.66 -11.71 -8.87
N LEU A 129 -11.46 -11.26 -9.28
CA LEU A 129 -11.10 -11.07 -10.69
C LEU A 129 -11.16 -12.35 -11.51
N ILE A 130 -10.75 -13.50 -10.95
CA ILE A 130 -10.76 -14.77 -11.66
C ILE A 130 -12.17 -15.27 -12.03
N LYS A 131 -13.22 -14.71 -11.42
CA LYS A 131 -14.62 -15.03 -11.79
C LYS A 131 -15.10 -14.27 -13.04
N GLY A 132 -14.35 -13.26 -13.46
CA GLY A 132 -14.64 -12.47 -14.66
C GLY A 132 -15.80 -11.48 -14.51
N LEU A 133 -16.12 -10.79 -15.61
CA LEU A 133 -17.09 -9.69 -15.68
C LEU A 133 -18.53 -10.02 -15.24
N ASN A 134 -18.90 -11.30 -15.17
CA ASN A 134 -20.23 -11.72 -14.71
C ASN A 134 -20.36 -11.66 -13.18
N ASP A 135 -19.25 -11.64 -12.44
CA ASP A 135 -19.29 -11.42 -10.98
C ASP A 135 -19.60 -9.96 -10.67
N SER A 136 -20.47 -9.73 -9.69
CA SER A 136 -20.96 -8.38 -9.36
C SER A 136 -19.85 -7.43 -8.91
N ALA A 137 -18.82 -7.92 -8.22
CA ALA A 137 -17.69 -7.10 -7.79
C ALA A 137 -16.85 -6.66 -8.98
N VAL A 138 -16.59 -7.56 -9.93
CA VAL A 138 -15.82 -7.26 -11.15
C VAL A 138 -16.61 -6.32 -12.06
N ALA A 139 -17.92 -6.52 -12.21
CA ALA A 139 -18.79 -5.62 -12.95
C ALA A 139 -18.81 -4.21 -12.34
N ALA A 140 -18.91 -4.10 -11.00
CA ALA A 140 -18.88 -2.82 -10.31
C ALA A 140 -17.51 -2.12 -10.41
N TYR A 141 -16.42 -2.89 -10.37
CA TYR A 141 -15.07 -2.39 -10.58
C TYR A 141 -14.88 -1.83 -11.99
N PHE A 142 -15.36 -2.57 -12.99
CA PHE A 142 -15.34 -2.12 -14.38
C PHE A 142 -16.21 -0.88 -14.62
N LYS A 143 -17.39 -0.82 -13.98
CA LYS A 143 -18.24 0.37 -14.00
C LYS A 143 -17.47 1.58 -13.44
N LEU A 144 -16.83 1.44 -12.28
CA LEU A 144 -16.02 2.50 -11.69
C LEU A 144 -14.93 2.98 -12.66
N MET A 145 -14.20 2.05 -13.26
CA MET A 145 -13.15 2.30 -14.27
C MET A 145 -13.65 3.12 -15.46
N THR A 146 -14.78 2.72 -16.05
CA THR A 146 -15.36 3.42 -17.20
C THR A 146 -15.97 4.78 -16.84
N GLU A 147 -16.62 4.91 -15.68
CA GLU A 147 -17.16 6.18 -15.20
C GLU A 147 -16.04 7.21 -14.96
N ALA A 148 -14.91 6.79 -14.40
CA ALA A 148 -13.71 7.63 -14.24
C ALA A 148 -13.25 8.22 -15.58
N ALA A 149 -13.06 7.36 -16.58
CA ALA A 149 -12.59 7.76 -17.89
C ALA A 149 -13.56 8.75 -18.55
N VAL A 150 -14.87 8.49 -18.47
CA VAL A 150 -15.90 9.40 -19.00
C VAL A 150 -15.90 10.74 -18.26
N MET A 151 -15.75 10.75 -16.94
CA MET A 151 -15.66 11.98 -16.14
C MET A 151 -14.41 12.79 -16.48
N LEU A 152 -13.34 12.14 -16.92
CA LEU A 152 -12.11 12.80 -17.40
C LEU A 152 -12.17 13.19 -18.89
N GLY A 153 -13.25 12.88 -19.60
CA GLY A 153 -13.49 13.32 -20.98
C GLY A 153 -13.30 12.25 -22.06
N ALA A 154 -13.18 10.96 -21.70
CA ALA A 154 -13.10 9.88 -22.68
C ALA A 154 -14.35 9.78 -23.56
N ASP A 155 -14.15 9.33 -24.81
CA ASP A 155 -15.23 9.04 -25.74
C ASP A 155 -16.07 7.86 -25.26
N LYS A 156 -17.34 8.12 -24.93
CA LYS A 156 -18.30 7.12 -24.45
C LYS A 156 -18.50 5.95 -25.41
N SER A 157 -18.25 6.14 -26.70
CA SER A 157 -18.40 5.09 -27.71
C SER A 157 -17.23 4.09 -27.71
N LYS A 158 -16.04 4.50 -27.28
CA LYS A 158 -14.82 3.68 -27.26
C LYS A 158 -14.43 3.18 -25.86
N VAL A 159 -14.82 3.90 -24.80
CA VAL A 159 -14.36 3.68 -23.42
C VAL A 159 -14.58 2.25 -22.92
N THR A 160 -15.71 1.64 -23.28
CA THR A 160 -16.07 0.29 -22.79
C THR A 160 -15.13 -0.76 -23.41
N ASP A 161 -14.89 -0.70 -24.71
CA ASP A 161 -14.08 -1.71 -25.39
C ASP A 161 -12.61 -1.59 -24.97
N GLU A 162 -12.06 -0.37 -24.94
CA GLU A 162 -10.66 -0.15 -24.55
C GLU A 162 -10.36 -0.55 -23.10
N LEU A 163 -11.23 -0.18 -22.16
CA LEU A 163 -11.00 -0.49 -20.75
C LEU A 163 -11.31 -1.96 -20.43
N LYS A 164 -12.12 -2.63 -21.25
CA LYS A 164 -12.33 -4.07 -21.11
C LYS A 164 -11.03 -4.85 -21.38
N GLU A 165 -10.21 -4.40 -22.32
CA GLU A 165 -8.89 -4.98 -22.57
C GLU A 165 -7.95 -4.77 -21.37
N ALA A 166 -7.96 -3.57 -20.78
CA ALA A 166 -7.20 -3.27 -19.56
C ALA A 166 -7.64 -4.13 -18.36
N LEU A 167 -8.95 -4.33 -18.18
CA LEU A 167 -9.49 -5.24 -17.17
C LEU A 167 -9.07 -6.69 -17.45
N GLN A 168 -9.10 -7.13 -18.71
CA GLN A 168 -8.71 -8.50 -19.07
C GLN A 168 -7.22 -8.75 -18.82
N PHE A 169 -6.38 -7.73 -19.01
CA PHE A 169 -4.98 -7.77 -18.60
C PHE A 169 -4.85 -8.02 -17.09
N GLU A 170 -5.57 -7.27 -16.26
CA GLU A 170 -5.55 -7.46 -14.79
C GLU A 170 -6.12 -8.83 -14.35
N ILE A 171 -7.19 -9.31 -14.98
CA ILE A 171 -7.72 -10.67 -14.76
C ILE A 171 -6.65 -11.72 -15.10
N THR A 172 -5.85 -11.49 -16.15
CA THR A 172 -4.77 -12.40 -16.51
C THR A 172 -3.66 -12.40 -15.46
N LEU A 173 -3.27 -11.23 -14.93
CA LEU A 173 -2.36 -11.14 -13.79
C LEU A 173 -2.91 -11.89 -12.56
N ALA A 174 -4.19 -11.71 -12.23
CA ALA A 174 -4.84 -12.41 -11.13
C ALA A 174 -4.83 -13.94 -11.29
N ASN A 175 -4.94 -14.43 -12.53
CA ASN A 175 -4.85 -15.86 -12.83
C ASN A 175 -3.43 -16.41 -12.65
N TYR A 176 -2.40 -15.64 -13.00
CA TYR A 176 -0.99 -16.02 -12.79
C TYR A 176 -0.54 -15.92 -11.33
N SER A 177 -1.17 -15.06 -10.55
CA SER A 177 -0.90 -14.88 -9.11
C SER A 177 -1.15 -16.16 -8.31
N LEU A 178 -0.22 -16.46 -7.39
CA LEU A 178 -0.32 -17.63 -6.51
C LEU A 178 -1.45 -17.45 -5.48
N PRO A 179 -2.30 -18.47 -5.24
CA PRO A 179 -3.37 -18.40 -4.25
C PRO A 179 -2.88 -18.22 -2.82
N ARG A 180 -3.68 -17.55 -1.97
CA ARG A 180 -3.31 -17.19 -0.59
C ARG A 180 -3.02 -18.41 0.29
N GLU A 181 -3.73 -19.51 0.07
CA GLU A 181 -3.56 -20.79 0.74
C GLU A 181 -2.19 -21.42 0.47
N GLU A 182 -1.70 -21.34 -0.76
CA GLU A 182 -0.40 -21.87 -1.15
C GLU A 182 0.74 -20.99 -0.62
N ARG A 183 0.48 -19.68 -0.50
CA ARG A 183 1.40 -18.69 0.07
C ARG A 183 1.63 -18.85 1.58
N ARG A 184 0.91 -19.73 2.28
CA ARG A 184 1.14 -20.02 3.72
C ARG A 184 2.44 -20.77 3.98
N ASN A 185 3.01 -21.43 2.97
CA ASN A 185 4.29 -22.12 3.11
C ASN A 185 5.46 -21.18 2.77
N ILE A 186 5.91 -20.43 3.77
CA ILE A 186 7.00 -19.43 3.63
C ILE A 186 8.29 -20.08 3.09
N SER A 187 8.54 -21.36 3.37
CA SER A 187 9.74 -22.05 2.83
C SER A 187 9.69 -22.25 1.32
N LYS A 188 8.49 -22.42 0.73
CA LYS A 188 8.29 -22.49 -0.73
C LYS A 188 8.35 -21.12 -1.41
N LEU A 189 8.10 -20.06 -0.66
CA LEU A 189 8.19 -18.68 -1.13
C LEU A 189 9.63 -18.12 -1.08
N TYR A 190 10.57 -18.87 -0.51
CA TYR A 190 11.97 -18.47 -0.44
C TYR A 190 12.75 -19.04 -1.63
N ASN A 191 12.73 -18.33 -2.76
CA ASN A 191 13.48 -18.68 -3.97
C ASN A 191 14.57 -17.63 -4.22
N LYS A 192 15.56 -17.64 -3.34
CA LYS A 192 16.73 -16.77 -3.42
C LYS A 192 17.58 -17.11 -4.65
N MET A 193 17.83 -16.11 -5.49
CA MET A 193 18.71 -16.20 -6.66
C MET A 193 19.49 -14.89 -6.85
N PRO A 194 20.68 -14.92 -7.46
CA PRO A 194 21.40 -13.69 -7.80
C PRO A 194 20.70 -12.95 -8.95
N LEU A 195 20.91 -11.63 -9.05
CA LEU A 195 20.33 -10.79 -10.11
C LEU A 195 20.56 -11.35 -11.53
N HIS A 196 21.75 -11.88 -11.82
CA HIS A 196 22.02 -12.45 -13.14
C HIS A 196 21.17 -13.70 -13.47
N ASP A 197 20.67 -14.44 -12.47
CA ASP A 197 19.75 -15.56 -12.70
C ASP A 197 18.31 -15.07 -12.88
N LEU A 198 17.89 -13.99 -12.20
CA LEU A 198 16.64 -13.30 -12.49
C LEU A 198 16.60 -12.78 -13.94
N LYS A 199 17.71 -12.25 -14.45
CA LYS A 199 17.85 -11.88 -15.87
C LYS A 199 17.71 -13.08 -16.82
N LYS A 200 18.04 -14.30 -16.39
CA LYS A 200 17.79 -15.51 -17.21
C LYS A 200 16.35 -16.00 -17.06
N LEU A 201 15.75 -15.80 -15.89
CA LEU A 201 14.36 -16.15 -15.59
C LEU A 201 13.39 -15.38 -16.50
N ALA A 202 13.65 -14.09 -16.69
CA ALA A 202 12.88 -13.18 -17.54
C ALA A 202 13.84 -12.23 -18.30
N PRO A 203 14.40 -12.63 -19.46
CA PRO A 203 15.45 -11.91 -20.18
C PRO A 203 15.00 -10.67 -20.97
N LYS A 204 13.71 -10.46 -21.17
CA LYS A 204 13.12 -9.35 -21.91
C LYS A 204 12.85 -8.14 -21.02
N ILE A 205 12.77 -8.36 -19.72
CA ILE A 205 12.69 -7.29 -18.72
C ILE A 205 14.09 -6.72 -18.48
N ASN A 206 14.23 -5.40 -18.63
CA ASN A 206 15.46 -4.71 -18.26
C ASN A 206 15.52 -4.54 -16.73
N TRP A 207 15.95 -5.59 -16.04
CA TRP A 207 16.04 -5.64 -14.58
C TRP A 207 16.99 -4.59 -14.01
N ASP A 208 18.12 -4.31 -14.67
CA ASP A 208 19.05 -3.28 -14.22
C ASP A 208 18.36 -1.93 -14.13
N ARG A 209 17.59 -1.57 -15.17
CA ARG A 209 16.80 -0.35 -15.17
C ARG A 209 15.67 -0.39 -14.16
N TYR A 210 14.94 -1.51 -14.06
CA TYR A 210 13.86 -1.65 -13.08
C TYR A 210 14.33 -1.36 -11.65
N PHE A 211 15.45 -1.95 -11.24
CA PHE A 211 15.99 -1.70 -9.90
C PHE A 211 16.61 -0.31 -9.78
N ALA A 212 17.29 0.22 -10.81
CA ALA A 212 17.85 1.58 -10.77
C ALA A 212 16.79 2.68 -10.66
N GLU A 213 15.58 2.47 -11.19
CA GLU A 213 14.47 3.43 -11.08
C GLU A 213 13.74 3.35 -9.73
N LEU A 214 13.87 2.23 -8.99
CA LEU A 214 13.10 1.96 -7.78
C LEU A 214 13.95 1.87 -6.50
N LEU A 215 15.25 1.65 -6.59
CA LEU A 215 16.15 1.58 -5.45
C LEU A 215 17.09 2.79 -5.49
N VAL A 216 17.45 3.29 -4.30
CA VAL A 216 18.38 4.41 -4.15
C VAL A 216 19.81 3.96 -4.44
N ASP A 217 20.17 2.78 -3.92
CA ASP A 217 21.50 2.23 -4.06
C ASP A 217 21.60 1.32 -5.29
N PRO A 218 22.71 1.39 -6.04
CA PRO A 218 22.95 0.49 -7.16
C PRO A 218 23.13 -0.95 -6.67
N ILE A 219 22.61 -1.91 -7.45
CA ILE A 219 22.70 -3.33 -7.11
C ILE A 219 23.73 -4.04 -7.98
N ALA A 220 24.47 -4.99 -7.39
CA ALA A 220 25.49 -5.77 -8.09
C ALA A 220 24.89 -6.94 -8.89
N PRO A 221 25.57 -7.47 -9.91
CA PRO A 221 25.09 -8.65 -10.67
C PRO A 221 24.91 -9.92 -9.84
N ASP A 222 25.60 -10.03 -8.69
CA ASP A 222 25.51 -11.11 -7.71
C ASP A 222 24.59 -10.75 -6.52
N GLU A 223 23.89 -9.61 -6.59
CA GLU A 223 22.95 -9.17 -5.54
C GLU A 223 21.91 -10.27 -5.29
N PRO A 224 21.79 -10.75 -4.04
CA PRO A 224 20.77 -11.74 -3.69
C PRO A 224 19.37 -11.14 -3.73
N ILE A 225 18.50 -11.76 -4.53
CA ILE A 225 17.08 -11.39 -4.64
C ILE A 225 16.23 -12.61 -4.26
N ASN A 226 15.25 -12.43 -3.38
CA ASN A 226 14.20 -13.43 -3.20
C ASN A 226 13.11 -13.20 -4.25
N VAL A 227 12.98 -14.12 -5.20
CA VAL A 227 11.86 -14.08 -6.16
C VAL A 227 10.74 -14.94 -5.60
N VAL A 228 9.72 -14.32 -5.01
CA VAL A 228 8.73 -15.01 -4.18
C VAL A 228 7.96 -16.07 -4.99
N VAL A 229 7.54 -15.72 -6.21
CA VAL A 229 6.85 -16.62 -7.15
C VAL A 229 7.54 -16.58 -8.52
N PRO A 230 8.59 -17.40 -8.76
CA PRO A 230 9.35 -17.35 -10.03
C PRO A 230 8.51 -17.61 -11.28
N GLN A 231 7.45 -18.43 -11.15
CA GLN A 231 6.54 -18.71 -12.26
C GLN A 231 5.73 -17.47 -12.67
N PHE A 232 5.26 -16.68 -11.69
CA PHE A 232 4.56 -15.42 -11.96
C PHE A 232 5.43 -14.48 -12.79
N VAL A 233 6.72 -14.35 -12.45
CA VAL A 233 7.65 -13.47 -13.18
C VAL A 233 7.82 -13.90 -14.65
N ARG A 234 7.89 -15.21 -14.94
CA ARG A 234 7.94 -15.73 -16.33
C ARG A 234 6.65 -15.44 -17.10
N ASP A 235 5.51 -15.72 -16.46
CA ASP A 235 4.20 -15.54 -17.08
C ASP A 235 3.88 -14.05 -17.29
N PHE A 236 4.32 -13.20 -16.37
CA PHE A 236 4.27 -11.75 -16.47
C PHE A 236 5.09 -11.23 -17.65
N GLU A 237 6.34 -11.65 -17.81
CA GLU A 237 7.15 -11.27 -18.99
C GLU A 237 6.46 -11.65 -20.29
N SER A 238 5.96 -12.89 -20.37
CA SER A 238 5.27 -13.39 -21.56
C SER A 238 3.99 -12.61 -21.86
N LEU A 239 3.25 -12.19 -20.83
CA LEU A 239 2.08 -11.33 -20.95
C LEU A 239 2.47 -9.94 -21.43
N LEU A 240 3.51 -9.36 -20.85
CA LEU A 240 4.01 -8.03 -21.19
C LEU A 240 4.44 -7.94 -22.66
N GLU A 241 5.09 -8.97 -23.20
CA GLU A 241 5.53 -8.99 -24.60
C GLU A 241 4.38 -9.02 -25.62
N ARG A 242 3.25 -9.65 -25.27
CA ARG A 242 2.09 -9.78 -26.17
C ARG A 242 1.02 -8.72 -25.97
N THR A 243 1.11 -7.93 -24.91
CA THR A 243 0.13 -6.89 -24.59
C THR A 243 0.45 -5.62 -25.35
N ASP A 244 -0.56 -5.07 -26.03
CA ASP A 244 -0.43 -3.78 -26.70
C ASP A 244 -0.09 -2.67 -25.69
N LYS A 245 0.79 -1.75 -26.09
CA LYS A 245 1.25 -0.64 -25.23
C LYS A 245 0.09 0.20 -24.70
N ARG A 246 -0.96 0.41 -25.49
CA ARG A 246 -2.15 1.17 -25.11
C ARG A 246 -2.93 0.46 -24.01
N VAL A 247 -3.07 -0.87 -24.10
CA VAL A 247 -3.73 -1.69 -23.06
C VAL A 247 -2.94 -1.61 -21.75
N LEU A 248 -1.62 -1.77 -21.82
CA LEU A 248 -0.74 -1.69 -20.66
C LEU A 248 -0.80 -0.30 -20.01
N ALA A 249 -0.72 0.76 -20.82
CA ALA A 249 -0.83 2.14 -20.34
C ALA A 249 -2.20 2.41 -19.71
N ASN A 250 -3.30 1.97 -20.34
CA ASN A 250 -4.65 2.13 -19.79
C ASN A 250 -4.79 1.45 -18.41
N TYR A 251 -4.28 0.22 -18.27
CA TYR A 251 -4.27 -0.48 -16.98
C TYR A 251 -3.42 0.27 -15.94
N MET A 252 -2.20 0.65 -16.29
CA MET A 252 -1.28 1.33 -15.38
C MET A 252 -1.82 2.68 -14.90
N VAL A 253 -2.38 3.50 -15.79
CA VAL A 253 -2.98 4.79 -15.44
C VAL A 253 -4.28 4.60 -14.66
N TRP A 254 -5.08 3.57 -14.98
CA TRP A 254 -6.25 3.25 -14.17
C TRP A 254 -5.88 3.00 -12.70
N ARG A 255 -4.77 2.32 -12.41
CA ARG A 255 -4.31 2.11 -11.02
C ARG A 255 -3.97 3.43 -10.30
N VAL A 256 -3.43 4.41 -11.01
CA VAL A 256 -3.21 5.79 -10.52
C VAL A 256 -4.53 6.51 -10.25
N VAL A 257 -5.48 6.43 -11.18
CA VAL A 257 -6.81 7.04 -11.03
C VAL A 257 -7.55 6.43 -9.85
N LEU A 258 -7.54 5.09 -9.72
CA LEU A 258 -8.16 4.34 -8.63
C LEU A 258 -7.61 4.79 -7.26
N GLN A 259 -6.29 4.94 -7.13
CA GLN A 259 -5.65 5.43 -5.89
C GLN A 259 -6.07 6.87 -5.55
N SER A 260 -6.45 7.67 -6.55
CA SER A 260 -6.80 9.09 -6.38
C SER A 260 -8.24 9.33 -5.93
N TYR A 261 -9.18 8.41 -6.18
CA TYR A 261 -10.63 8.63 -5.98
C TYR A 261 -11.02 9.24 -4.63
N ALA A 262 -10.48 8.72 -3.53
CA ALA A 262 -10.85 9.14 -2.17
C ALA A 262 -10.40 10.57 -1.83
N THR A 263 -9.52 11.15 -2.65
CA THR A 263 -8.94 12.48 -2.47
C THR A 263 -9.60 13.57 -3.30
N LEU A 264 -10.50 13.20 -4.21
CA LEU A 264 -11.18 14.10 -5.13
C LEU A 264 -12.52 14.59 -4.59
N SER A 265 -13.22 15.38 -5.41
CA SER A 265 -14.53 15.95 -5.09
C SER A 265 -15.58 14.89 -4.74
N LYS A 266 -16.66 15.36 -4.10
CA LYS A 266 -17.80 14.54 -3.69
C LYS A 266 -18.33 13.62 -4.79
N GLN A 267 -18.41 14.08 -6.04
CA GLN A 267 -18.91 13.26 -7.15
C GLN A 267 -18.06 12.00 -7.37
N TRP A 268 -16.73 12.12 -7.27
CA TRP A 268 -15.81 10.98 -7.37
C TRP A 268 -15.95 10.05 -6.16
N ARG A 269 -15.99 10.62 -4.95
CA ARG A 269 -16.15 9.82 -3.71
C ARG A 269 -17.48 9.07 -3.67
N GLU A 270 -18.55 9.65 -4.19
CA GLU A 270 -19.85 8.98 -4.32
C GLU A 270 -19.77 7.75 -5.26
N LYS A 271 -19.02 7.84 -6.37
CA LYS A 271 -18.77 6.68 -7.25
C LYS A 271 -17.96 5.59 -6.58
N LEU A 272 -16.90 5.97 -5.87
CA LEU A 272 -16.14 5.02 -5.06
C LEU A 272 -17.02 4.36 -3.99
N GLN A 273 -17.95 5.11 -3.38
CA GLN A 273 -18.88 4.58 -2.39
C GLN A 273 -19.91 3.61 -3.01
N GLU A 274 -20.43 3.90 -4.20
CA GLU A 274 -21.29 2.97 -4.95
C GLU A 274 -20.58 1.63 -5.16
N PHE A 275 -19.31 1.66 -5.57
CA PHE A 275 -18.49 0.47 -5.72
C PHE A 275 -18.23 -0.25 -4.39
N ASN A 276 -17.84 0.48 -3.34
CA ASN A 276 -17.58 -0.09 -2.01
C ASN A 276 -18.84 -0.74 -1.40
N ASN A 277 -20.03 -0.22 -1.70
CA ASN A 277 -21.30 -0.82 -1.29
C ASN A 277 -21.48 -2.22 -1.88
N VAL A 278 -21.10 -2.43 -3.14
CA VAL A 278 -21.15 -3.77 -3.77
C VAL A 278 -20.22 -4.76 -3.07
N LEU A 279 -19.02 -4.31 -2.67
CA LEU A 279 -18.03 -5.17 -2.00
C LEU A 279 -18.36 -5.46 -0.54
N THR A 280 -18.85 -4.47 0.19
CA THR A 280 -18.91 -4.50 1.66
C THR A 280 -20.33 -4.45 2.23
N GLY A 281 -21.33 -4.14 1.41
CA GLY A 281 -22.71 -3.88 1.84
C GLY A 281 -22.90 -2.56 2.61
N LYS A 282 -21.85 -1.73 2.73
CA LYS A 282 -21.93 -0.44 3.41
C LYS A 282 -22.59 0.60 2.51
N THR A 283 -23.79 1.05 2.88
CA THR A 283 -24.61 1.98 2.09
C THR A 283 -24.25 3.45 2.28
N ARG A 284 -23.41 3.77 3.27
CA ARG A 284 -22.98 5.14 3.55
C ARG A 284 -21.47 5.21 3.63
N GLU A 285 -20.96 6.34 3.14
CA GLU A 285 -19.58 6.74 3.33
C GLU A 285 -19.28 6.87 4.84
N THR A 286 -18.08 6.45 5.25
CA THR A 286 -17.58 6.68 6.61
C THR A 286 -17.53 8.18 6.91
N ALA A 287 -17.63 8.56 8.19
CA ALA A 287 -17.62 9.97 8.52
C ALA A 287 -16.31 10.60 8.07
N ARG A 288 -16.34 11.84 7.56
CA ARG A 288 -15.15 12.46 6.94
C ARG A 288 -13.95 12.49 7.90
N TRP A 289 -14.19 12.77 9.17
CA TRP A 289 -13.15 12.76 10.20
C TRP A 289 -12.49 11.39 10.37
N GLU A 290 -13.23 10.28 10.25
CA GLU A 290 -12.69 8.90 10.32
C GLU A 290 -11.79 8.63 9.11
N GLN A 291 -12.18 9.09 7.92
CA GLN A 291 -11.34 8.99 6.72
C GLN A 291 -10.04 9.77 6.87
N CYS A 292 -10.12 10.98 7.43
CA CYS A 292 -8.97 11.82 7.68
C CYS A 292 -8.05 11.20 8.74
N MET A 293 -8.61 10.60 9.80
CA MET A 293 -7.84 9.81 10.77
C MET A 293 -7.15 8.61 10.12
N GLY A 294 -7.85 7.84 9.28
CA GLY A 294 -7.24 6.73 8.54
C GLY A 294 -6.10 7.19 7.62
N SER A 295 -6.25 8.35 6.98
CA SER A 295 -5.21 8.95 6.13
C SER A 295 -3.98 9.40 6.94
N LEU A 296 -4.19 9.94 8.14
CA LEU A 296 -3.10 10.25 9.06
C LEU A 296 -2.42 8.98 9.58
N THR A 297 -3.17 7.94 9.92
CA THR A 297 -2.58 6.66 10.38
C THR A 297 -1.69 6.05 9.31
N GLY A 298 -2.07 6.16 8.03
CA GLY A 298 -1.26 5.66 6.90
C GLY A 298 -0.02 6.50 6.57
N SER A 299 -0.07 7.83 6.74
CA SER A 299 1.01 8.75 6.30
C SER A 299 1.87 9.31 7.44
N LEU A 300 1.26 9.55 8.60
CA LEU A 300 1.86 10.23 9.76
C LEU A 300 1.64 9.43 11.05
N GLY A 301 1.60 8.10 10.94
CA GLY A 301 1.30 7.19 12.05
C GLY A 301 2.24 7.31 13.26
N MET A 302 3.53 7.62 13.06
CA MET A 302 4.45 7.84 14.19
C MET A 302 4.21 9.16 14.91
N ALA A 303 3.82 10.22 14.20
CA ALA A 303 3.40 11.48 14.81
C ALA A 303 2.15 11.27 15.68
N LEU A 304 1.12 10.59 15.13
CA LEU A 304 -0.08 10.20 15.86
C LEU A 304 0.25 9.32 17.07
N SER A 305 1.12 8.33 16.91
CA SER A 305 1.52 7.43 18.01
C SER A 305 2.23 8.19 19.13
N SER A 306 3.15 9.10 18.79
CA SER A 306 3.82 9.96 19.78
C SER A 306 2.81 10.80 20.55
N MET A 307 1.82 11.37 19.85
CA MET A 307 0.75 12.15 20.47
C MET A 307 -0.13 11.29 21.38
N TYR A 308 -0.54 10.10 20.93
CA TYR A 308 -1.31 9.15 21.73
C TYR A 308 -0.61 8.81 23.04
N VAL A 309 0.67 8.42 22.94
CA VAL A 309 1.45 7.95 24.09
C VAL A 309 1.55 9.04 25.15
N ARG A 310 1.84 10.28 24.76
CA ARG A 310 2.02 11.40 25.71
C ARG A 310 0.75 11.79 26.46
N ASN A 311 -0.42 11.55 25.86
CA ASN A 311 -1.69 12.06 26.37
C ASN A 311 -2.57 10.98 27.01
N PHE A 312 -2.45 9.73 26.56
CA PHE A 312 -3.40 8.67 26.94
C PHE A 312 -2.76 7.40 27.46
N PHE A 313 -1.47 7.14 27.18
CA PHE A 313 -0.84 5.90 27.62
C PHE A 313 -0.39 6.00 29.08
N GLN A 314 -0.91 5.12 29.93
CA GLN A 314 -0.53 5.03 31.34
C GLN A 314 0.71 4.16 31.49
N GLU A 315 1.80 4.73 31.98
CA GLU A 315 3.10 4.05 32.08
C GLU A 315 3.03 2.77 32.93
N ASP A 316 2.28 2.77 34.02
CA ASP A 316 2.06 1.61 34.90
C ASP A 316 1.49 0.39 34.15
N SER A 317 0.72 0.61 33.07
CA SER A 317 0.17 -0.46 32.24
C SER A 317 1.27 -1.27 31.52
N LYS A 318 2.42 -0.65 31.24
CA LYS A 318 3.57 -1.31 30.59
C LYS A 318 4.16 -2.38 31.50
N GLY A 319 4.26 -2.10 32.80
CA GLY A 319 4.76 -3.05 33.81
C GLY A 319 3.84 -4.26 33.95
N ALA A 320 2.53 -4.02 34.15
CA ALA A 320 1.55 -5.09 34.27
C ALA A 320 1.50 -6.01 33.02
N ALA A 321 1.55 -5.43 31.82
CA ALA A 321 1.59 -6.20 30.58
C ALA A 321 2.89 -7.00 30.45
N MET A 322 4.04 -6.44 30.84
CA MET A 322 5.32 -7.15 30.84
C MET A 322 5.29 -8.35 31.80
N ASP A 323 4.72 -8.20 32.99
CA ASP A 323 4.60 -9.31 33.94
C ASP A 323 3.67 -10.41 33.43
N MET A 324 2.57 -10.05 32.78
CA MET A 324 1.70 -11.00 32.10
C MET A 324 2.44 -11.76 30.98
N VAL A 325 3.27 -11.09 30.17
CA VAL A 325 4.06 -11.76 29.13
C VAL A 325 5.08 -12.72 29.74
N LYS A 326 5.78 -12.32 30.80
CA LYS A 326 6.70 -13.21 31.53
C LYS A 326 5.96 -14.43 32.09
N TYR A 327 4.76 -14.23 32.64
CA TYR A 327 3.92 -15.32 33.13
C TYR A 327 3.55 -16.28 31.99
N ILE A 328 3.02 -15.79 30.88
CA ILE A 328 2.65 -16.61 29.70
C ILE A 328 3.86 -17.38 29.17
N LEU A 329 5.04 -16.74 29.08
CA LEU A 329 6.26 -17.39 28.62
C LEU A 329 6.67 -18.55 29.54
N ARG A 330 6.56 -18.37 30.86
CA ARG A 330 6.83 -19.44 31.83
C ARG A 330 5.87 -20.62 31.64
N GLU A 331 4.56 -20.36 31.60
CA GLU A 331 3.56 -21.42 31.41
C GLU A 331 3.73 -22.13 30.06
N PHE A 332 4.13 -21.41 29.01
CA PHE A 332 4.46 -22.00 27.71
C PHE A 332 5.65 -22.98 27.81
N LEU A 333 6.70 -22.63 28.57
CA LEU A 333 7.85 -23.52 28.81
C LEU A 333 7.43 -24.77 29.60
N ASP A 334 6.51 -24.63 30.56
CA ASP A 334 5.97 -25.76 31.33
C ASP A 334 5.13 -26.70 30.46
N ILE A 335 4.28 -26.15 29.58
CA ILE A 335 3.54 -26.93 28.58
C ILE A 335 4.52 -27.67 27.64
N LEU A 336 5.56 -26.98 27.16
CA LEU A 336 6.59 -27.61 26.32
C LEU A 336 7.29 -28.78 27.02
N ASN A 337 7.43 -28.76 28.34
CA ASN A 337 7.97 -29.89 29.09
C ASN A 337 7.03 -31.10 29.04
N GLY A 338 5.72 -30.87 29.22
CA GLY A 338 4.70 -31.93 29.37
C GLY A 338 4.22 -32.59 28.08
N ILE A 339 4.43 -31.99 26.91
CA ILE A 339 3.99 -32.58 25.63
C ILE A 339 4.81 -33.81 25.23
N ASP A 340 4.14 -34.79 24.64
CA ASP A 340 4.67 -36.09 24.22
C ASP A 340 4.93 -36.22 22.72
N TRP A 341 4.25 -35.42 21.90
CA TRP A 341 4.34 -35.47 20.43
C TRP A 341 5.64 -34.86 19.85
N MET A 342 6.41 -34.09 20.64
CA MET A 342 7.69 -33.52 20.23
C MET A 342 8.88 -34.33 20.77
N ASP A 343 9.83 -34.68 19.89
CA ASP A 343 11.07 -35.32 20.30
C ASP A 343 11.95 -34.39 21.18
N PRO A 344 12.89 -34.94 21.97
CA PRO A 344 13.71 -34.16 22.90
C PRO A 344 14.51 -33.03 22.23
N LYS A 345 15.02 -33.25 21.01
CA LYS A 345 15.86 -32.28 20.29
C LYS A 345 15.02 -31.11 19.79
N THR A 346 13.83 -31.38 19.25
CA THR A 346 12.89 -30.35 18.81
C THR A 346 12.35 -29.55 20.00
N LYS A 347 12.05 -30.23 21.11
CA LYS A 347 11.63 -29.58 22.37
C LYS A 347 12.69 -28.61 22.90
N GLN A 348 13.97 -29.00 22.89
CA GLN A 348 15.04 -28.10 23.31
C GLN A 348 15.13 -26.84 22.42
N ARG A 349 15.08 -27.00 21.09
CA ARG A 349 15.07 -25.86 20.16
C ARG A 349 13.88 -24.92 20.37
N ALA A 350 12.71 -25.47 20.68
CA ALA A 350 11.52 -24.68 20.98
C ALA A 350 11.70 -23.84 22.26
N LYS A 351 12.34 -24.40 23.29
CA LYS A 351 12.69 -23.67 24.52
C LYS A 351 13.70 -22.56 24.26
N ASP A 352 14.78 -22.86 23.54
CA ASP A 352 15.81 -21.88 23.21
C ASP A 352 15.18 -20.69 22.45
N LYS A 353 14.28 -20.98 21.50
CA LYS A 353 13.52 -19.94 20.77
C LYS A 353 12.61 -19.15 21.71
N ALA A 354 11.86 -19.80 22.58
CA ALA A 354 10.95 -19.13 23.50
C ALA A 354 11.69 -18.18 24.45
N GLN A 355 12.85 -18.59 24.96
CA GLN A 355 13.71 -17.77 25.82
C GLN A 355 14.34 -16.59 25.07
N ALA A 356 14.52 -16.69 23.75
CA ALA A 356 15.05 -15.62 22.92
C ALA A 356 14.01 -14.57 22.50
N ILE A 357 12.71 -14.78 22.77
CA ILE A 357 11.65 -13.82 22.42
C ILE A 357 11.86 -12.51 23.18
N GLN A 358 11.96 -11.40 22.45
CA GLN A 358 12.03 -10.05 23.00
C GLN A 358 10.65 -9.40 22.96
N PRO A 359 10.03 -9.09 24.11
CA PRO A 359 8.72 -8.45 24.15
C PRO A 359 8.81 -6.93 23.93
N TYR A 360 8.07 -6.42 22.95
CA TYR A 360 7.84 -4.99 22.76
C TYR A 360 6.46 -4.62 23.27
N ILE A 361 6.39 -3.75 24.29
CA ILE A 361 5.14 -3.38 24.97
C ILE A 361 4.89 -1.88 24.84
N GLY A 362 3.73 -1.53 24.29
CA GLY A 362 3.28 -0.14 24.15
C GLY A 362 4.03 0.59 23.04
N TYR A 363 5.14 1.25 23.38
CA TYR A 363 5.87 2.13 22.49
C TYR A 363 7.40 2.11 22.77
N PRO A 364 8.24 2.34 21.73
CA PRO A 364 9.68 2.59 21.89
C PRO A 364 9.95 3.98 22.47
N GLU A 365 10.94 4.12 23.35
CA GLU A 365 11.26 5.40 24.03
C GLU A 365 11.61 6.53 23.04
N GLU A 366 12.10 6.18 21.86
CA GLU A 366 12.40 7.08 20.77
C GLU A 366 11.19 7.90 20.33
N LEU A 367 9.96 7.40 20.48
CA LEU A 367 8.73 8.15 20.16
C LEU A 367 8.47 9.32 21.12
N LEU A 368 9.10 9.35 22.30
CA LEU A 368 9.00 10.46 23.24
C LEU A 368 10.00 11.60 22.96
N LYS A 369 10.95 11.37 22.05
CA LYS A 369 11.97 12.36 21.70
C LYS A 369 11.55 13.12 20.44
N ASP A 370 11.22 14.40 20.59
CA ASP A 370 10.75 15.24 19.48
C ASP A 370 11.71 15.23 18.29
N GLU A 371 13.01 15.26 18.55
CA GLU A 371 14.06 15.25 17.52
C GLU A 371 13.99 13.99 16.64
N ASN A 372 13.72 12.83 17.23
CA ASN A 372 13.65 11.56 16.50
C ASN A 372 12.42 11.52 15.58
N VAL A 373 11.27 11.94 16.10
CA VAL A 373 10.02 11.98 15.31
C VAL A 373 10.11 13.06 14.23
N ALA A 374 10.66 14.23 14.56
CA ALA A 374 10.85 15.33 13.60
C ALA A 374 11.79 14.92 12.46
N LYS A 375 12.91 14.26 12.77
CA LYS A 375 13.88 13.78 11.77
C LYS A 375 13.23 12.81 10.78
N HIS A 376 12.38 11.91 11.25
CA HIS A 376 11.68 10.98 10.35
C HIS A 376 10.81 11.70 9.31
N TYR A 377 10.23 12.84 9.67
CA TYR A 377 9.37 13.63 8.78
C TYR A 377 10.07 14.85 8.16
N GLU A 378 11.41 14.92 8.16
CA GLU A 378 12.14 16.11 7.72
C GLU A 378 11.87 16.46 6.25
N ASN A 379 11.78 15.44 5.38
CA ASN A 379 11.60 15.58 3.93
C ASN A 379 10.12 15.64 3.49
N VAL A 380 9.19 15.57 4.44
CA VAL A 380 7.74 15.67 4.19
C VAL A 380 7.34 17.14 4.22
N THR A 381 6.79 17.62 3.10
CA THR A 381 6.26 18.98 2.98
C THR A 381 4.75 18.88 2.79
N LEU A 382 3.99 19.59 3.62
CA LEU A 382 2.54 19.60 3.57
C LEU A 382 2.04 21.04 3.46
N LYS A 383 0.97 21.23 2.72
CA LYS A 383 0.35 22.52 2.49
C LYS A 383 -1.05 22.56 3.11
N PRO A 384 -1.43 23.62 3.85
CA PRO A 384 -2.67 23.63 4.63
C PRO A 384 -3.98 23.38 3.86
N ASN A 385 -4.01 23.58 2.54
CA ASN A 385 -5.24 23.51 1.73
C ASN A 385 -5.14 22.59 0.49
N GLU A 386 -4.09 21.76 0.39
CA GLU A 386 -3.88 20.89 -0.78
C GLU A 386 -3.91 19.42 -0.37
N TYR A 387 -5.09 18.88 -0.04
CA TYR A 387 -5.21 17.49 0.45
C TYR A 387 -4.69 16.44 -0.55
N PHE A 388 -5.03 16.62 -1.83
CA PHE A 388 -4.58 15.74 -2.91
C PHE A 388 -3.05 15.65 -2.94
N ASP A 389 -2.37 16.81 -2.96
CA ASP A 389 -0.92 16.91 -3.00
C ASP A 389 -0.25 16.56 -1.67
N ASN A 390 -0.97 16.56 -0.56
CA ASN A 390 -0.45 16.12 0.73
C ASN A 390 -0.45 14.59 0.85
N ILE A 391 -1.48 13.90 0.32
CA ILE A 391 -1.58 12.44 0.40
C ILE A 391 -0.56 11.74 -0.48
N MET A 392 -0.39 12.16 -1.73
CA MET A 392 0.39 11.35 -2.67
C MET A 392 1.89 11.30 -2.29
N PRO A 393 2.60 12.43 -2.12
CA PRO A 393 4.04 12.43 -1.84
C PRO A 393 4.40 11.90 -0.45
N SER A 394 3.47 11.95 0.51
CA SER A 394 3.70 11.46 1.88
C SER A 394 3.78 9.94 1.96
N ILE A 395 3.29 9.22 0.95
CA ILE A 395 3.35 7.75 0.86
C ILE A 395 4.74 7.26 0.38
N THR A 396 5.54 8.12 -0.28
CA THR A 396 6.75 7.70 -1.00
C THR A 396 8.10 8.15 -0.42
N LYS A 397 8.12 8.98 0.63
CA LYS A 397 9.37 9.54 1.19
C LYS A 397 9.85 8.91 2.50
N THR A 398 9.19 7.86 2.95
CA THR A 398 9.65 6.97 4.02
C THR A 398 10.11 5.66 3.41
#